data_AF-A0A932WC26-F1
#
_entry.id   AF-A0A932WC26-F1
#
_cell.length_a   1.000
_cell.length_b   1.000
_cell.length_c   1.000
_cell.angle_alpha   90.00
_cell.angle_beta   90.00
_cell.angle_gamma   90.00
#
_symmetry.space_group_name_H-M   'P 1'
#
loop_
_entity.id
_entity.type
_entity.pdbx_description
1 polymer ?
#
loop_
_entity_poly.entity_id
_entity_poly.type
_entity_poly.pdbx_seq_one_letter_code
_entity_poly.pdbx_strand_id
1 'polypeptide(L)'
;KSPIEDNVYLDEKYVKSACGVTYLGVLKAIDEYLLNKGLAKKDLPKKVEEYEKVLQKYAGMHNGTIQRLFDRVYRELHIAGYYRGLLSGTDTVKDAIKAAKGFIGKLH
;
A
#
# COMPACT_ATOMS: atom_id res chain seq x y z
N LYS A 1 2.53 15.21 15.15
CA LYS A 1 1.23 14.48 15.04
C LYS A 1 0.18 15.49 14.58
N SER A 2 -0.77 15.08 13.73
CA SER A 2 -1.88 15.95 13.31
C SER A 2 -2.92 16.07 14.44
N PRO A 3 -3.39 17.28 14.79
CA PRO A 3 -4.59 17.45 15.60
C PRO A 3 -5.82 16.80 14.93
N ILE A 4 -6.78 16.37 15.72
CA ILE A 4 -8.04 15.79 15.25
C ILE A 4 -9.18 16.62 15.81
N GLU A 5 -10.09 17.05 14.94
CA GLU A 5 -11.34 17.74 15.29
C GLU A 5 -12.46 17.14 14.44
N ASP A 6 -13.61 16.83 15.05
CA ASP A 6 -14.77 16.23 14.38
C ASP A 6 -14.44 15.07 13.43
N ASN A 7 -13.56 14.16 13.88
CA ASN A 7 -13.12 13.00 13.11
C ASN A 7 -12.32 13.35 11.82
N VAL A 8 -11.66 14.51 11.79
CA VAL A 8 -10.83 14.97 10.68
C VAL A 8 -9.43 15.34 11.18
N TYR A 9 -8.40 14.88 10.49
CA TYR A 9 -7.03 15.34 10.68
C TYR A 9 -6.87 16.74 10.08
N LEU A 10 -6.43 17.70 10.89
CA LEU A 10 -6.33 19.11 10.47
C LEU A 10 -5.06 19.42 9.68
N ASP A 11 -3.99 18.66 9.90
CA ASP A 11 -2.72 18.82 9.20
C ASP A 11 -2.49 17.69 8.19
N GLU A 12 -2.69 18.03 6.91
CA GLU A 12 -2.51 17.17 5.74
C GLU A 12 -1.07 16.63 5.62
N LYS A 13 -0.06 17.39 6.06
CA LYS A 13 1.35 16.98 5.95
C LYS A 13 1.60 15.67 6.68
N TYR A 14 1.05 15.53 7.89
CA TYR A 14 1.17 14.30 8.65
C TYR A 14 0.38 13.15 8.03
N VAL A 15 -0.79 13.42 7.44
CA VAL A 15 -1.59 12.37 6.78
C VAL A 15 -0.91 11.86 5.52
N LYS A 16 -0.40 12.76 4.68
CA LYS A 16 0.42 12.41 3.50
C LYS A 16 1.61 11.57 3.89
N SER A 17 2.36 12.00 4.91
CA SER A 17 3.53 11.28 5.40
C SER A 17 3.16 9.88 5.89
N ALA A 18 2.09 9.75 6.67
CA ALA A 18 1.60 8.46 7.15
C ALA A 18 1.18 7.53 5.99
N CYS A 19 0.47 8.04 4.98
CA CYS A 19 0.08 7.27 3.80
C CYS A 19 1.30 6.82 3.00
N GLY A 20 2.28 7.70 2.81
CA GLY A 20 3.53 7.41 2.10
C GLY A 20 4.34 6.31 2.80
N VAL A 21 4.54 6.43 4.12
CA VAL A 21 5.25 5.42 4.93
C VAL A 21 4.50 4.07 4.90
N THR A 22 3.17 4.09 5.00
CA THR A 22 2.36 2.87 4.94
C THR A 22 2.51 2.17 3.59
N TYR A 23 2.44 2.92 2.49
CA TYR A 23 2.64 2.38 1.15
C TYR A 23 4.06 1.80 0.95
N LEU A 24 5.09 2.47 1.46
CA LEU A 24 6.47 1.92 1.44
C LEU A 24 6.56 0.60 2.22
N GLY A 25 5.85 0.46 3.34
CA GLY A 25 5.74 -0.79 4.07
C GLY A 25 5.12 -1.92 3.24
N VAL A 26 4.13 -1.60 2.42
CA VAL A 26 3.52 -2.56 1.48
C VAL A 26 4.52 -3.00 0.42
N LEU A 27 5.25 -2.07 -0.21
CA LEU A 27 6.28 -2.41 -1.20
C LEU A 27 7.37 -3.30 -0.60
N LYS A 28 7.82 -2.99 0.63
CA LYS A 28 8.80 -3.80 1.34
C LYS A 28 8.30 -5.23 1.61
N ALA A 29 7.03 -5.39 1.99
CA ALA A 29 6.45 -6.72 2.18
C ALA A 29 6.39 -7.52 0.87
N ILE A 30 6.11 -6.85 -0.26
CA ILE A 30 6.17 -7.50 -1.58
C ILE A 30 7.61 -7.90 -1.91
N ASP A 31 8.59 -7.04 -1.68
CA ASP A 31 10.00 -7.35 -1.92
C ASP A 31 10.43 -8.58 -1.13
N GLU A 32 10.11 -8.64 0.18
CA GLU A 32 10.40 -9.78 1.05
C GLU A 32 9.70 -11.06 0.55
N TYR A 33 8.43 -10.98 0.14
CA TYR A 33 7.71 -12.09 -0.47
C TYR A 33 8.42 -12.63 -1.72
N LEU A 34 8.86 -11.74 -2.62
CA LEU A 34 9.53 -12.13 -3.86
C LEU A 34 10.92 -12.74 -3.61
N LEU A 35 11.68 -12.18 -2.68
CA LEU A 35 12.96 -12.75 -2.25
C LEU A 35 12.77 -14.17 -1.70
N ASN A 36 11.73 -14.39 -0.89
CA ASN A 36 11.39 -15.72 -0.37
C ASN A 36 10.94 -16.70 -1.46
N LYS A 37 10.48 -16.20 -2.62
CA LYS A 37 10.19 -17.01 -3.82
C LYS A 37 11.41 -17.24 -4.71
N GLY A 38 12.60 -16.80 -4.30
CA GLY A 38 13.85 -17.02 -5.02
C GLY A 38 14.19 -15.95 -6.06
N LEU A 39 13.47 -14.82 -6.09
CA LEU A 39 13.85 -13.70 -6.94
C LEU A 39 15.12 -13.04 -6.40
N ALA A 40 16.08 -12.71 -7.26
CA ALA A 40 17.29 -12.01 -6.81
C ALA A 40 17.00 -10.54 -6.52
N LYS A 41 17.71 -9.96 -5.54
CA LYS A 41 17.54 -8.55 -5.13
C LYS A 41 17.68 -7.55 -6.29
N LYS A 42 18.52 -7.85 -7.28
CA LYS A 42 18.72 -7.00 -8.48
C LYS A 42 17.51 -6.98 -9.42
N ASP A 43 16.67 -8.00 -9.35
CA ASP A 43 15.50 -8.21 -10.20
C ASP A 43 14.20 -7.76 -9.50
N LEU A 44 14.30 -7.15 -8.31
CA LEU A 44 13.16 -6.58 -7.62
C LEU A 44 12.57 -5.40 -8.43
N PRO A 45 11.23 -5.28 -8.44
CA PRO A 45 10.54 -4.19 -9.12
C PRO A 45 10.91 -2.81 -8.55
N LYS A 46 10.91 -1.80 -9.42
CA LYS A 46 11.20 -0.40 -9.08
C LYS A 46 10.03 0.53 -9.36
N LYS A 47 9.07 0.09 -10.17
CA LYS A 47 7.88 0.84 -10.57
C LYS A 47 6.62 0.05 -10.26
N VAL A 48 5.51 0.75 -10.05
CA VAL A 48 4.24 0.11 -9.66
C VAL A 48 3.79 -0.92 -10.69
N GLU A 49 3.98 -0.67 -11.98
CA GLU A 49 3.61 -1.58 -13.06
C GLU A 49 4.45 -2.86 -13.04
N GLU A 50 5.69 -2.79 -12.52
CA GLU A 50 6.54 -3.95 -12.33
C GLU A 50 6.06 -4.77 -11.13
N TYR A 51 5.67 -4.11 -10.03
CA TYR A 51 5.06 -4.75 -8.86
C TYR A 51 3.78 -5.52 -9.24
N GLU A 52 2.90 -4.94 -10.07
CA GLU A 52 1.69 -5.61 -10.55
C GLU A 52 1.99 -6.89 -11.33
N LYS A 53 2.97 -6.82 -12.25
CA LYS A 53 3.38 -7.96 -13.08
C LYS A 53 3.98 -9.09 -12.26
N VAL A 54 4.85 -8.76 -11.30
CA VAL A 54 5.47 -9.80 -10.45
C VAL A 54 4.45 -10.40 -9.48
N LEU A 55 3.50 -9.62 -8.95
CA LEU A 55 2.42 -10.17 -8.13
C LEU A 55 1.54 -11.13 -8.95
N GLN A 56 1.23 -10.80 -10.21
CA GLN A 56 0.52 -11.72 -11.09
C GLN A 56 1.27 -13.04 -11.28
N LYS A 57 2.58 -12.97 -11.50
CA LYS A 57 3.44 -14.13 -11.75
C LYS A 57 3.68 -14.98 -10.49
N TYR A 58 4.00 -14.35 -9.36
CA TYR A 58 4.47 -15.04 -8.16
C TYR A 58 3.39 -15.27 -7.11
N ALA A 59 2.37 -14.41 -7.04
CA ALA A 59 1.29 -14.58 -6.07
C ALA A 59 0.15 -15.46 -6.61
N GLY A 60 0.17 -15.80 -7.91
CA GLY A 60 -0.47 -17.00 -8.47
C GLY A 60 -1.96 -17.20 -8.19
N MET A 61 -2.68 -16.17 -7.73
CA MET A 61 -4.10 -16.28 -7.44
C MET A 61 -4.88 -15.95 -8.70
N HIS A 62 -5.25 -17.00 -9.42
CA HIS A 62 -6.12 -16.96 -10.61
C HIS A 62 -7.43 -16.18 -10.42
N ASN A 63 -7.82 -15.86 -9.18
CA ASN A 63 -9.05 -15.12 -8.86
C ASN A 63 -8.90 -13.58 -8.79
N GLY A 64 -7.70 -13.03 -9.04
CA GLY A 64 -7.48 -11.57 -9.11
C GLY A 64 -7.61 -10.80 -7.79
N THR A 65 -7.84 -11.50 -6.67
CA THR A 65 -8.05 -10.88 -5.34
C THR A 65 -6.85 -10.06 -4.88
N ILE A 66 -5.63 -10.59 -5.01
CA ILE A 66 -4.40 -9.87 -4.64
C ILE A 66 -4.20 -8.62 -5.49
N GLN A 67 -4.46 -8.70 -6.80
CA GLN A 67 -4.32 -7.54 -7.70
C GLN A 67 -5.28 -6.42 -7.31
N ARG A 68 -6.55 -6.75 -7.03
CA ARG A 68 -7.55 -5.77 -6.59
C ARG A 68 -7.19 -5.14 -5.24
N LEU A 69 -6.62 -5.92 -4.32
CA LEU A 69 -6.16 -5.42 -3.03
C LEU A 69 -4.94 -4.50 -3.20
N PHE A 70 -3.99 -4.86 -4.06
CA PHE A 70 -2.84 -4.03 -4.37
C PHE A 70 -3.25 -2.71 -5.04
N ASP A 71 -4.11 -2.77 -6.06
CA ASP A 71 -4.65 -1.57 -6.73
C ASP A 71 -5.37 -0.67 -5.74
N ARG A 72 -6.21 -1.22 -4.87
CA ARG A 72 -6.88 -0.45 -3.80
C ARG A 72 -5.87 0.27 -2.93
N VAL A 73 -4.86 -0.45 -2.42
CA VAL A 73 -3.79 0.11 -1.57
C VAL A 73 -3.01 1.20 -2.30
N TYR A 74 -2.66 0.99 -3.56
CA TYR A 74 -1.98 1.97 -4.40
C TYR A 74 -2.82 3.25 -4.59
N ARG A 75 -4.09 3.10 -4.98
CA ARG A 75 -4.99 4.23 -5.22
C ARG A 75 -5.30 5.01 -3.93
N GLU A 76 -5.52 4.32 -2.81
CA GLU A 76 -5.85 4.95 -1.53
C GLU A 76 -4.62 5.58 -0.86
N LEU A 77 -3.53 4.83 -0.67
CA LEU A 77 -2.38 5.31 0.11
C LEU A 77 -1.39 6.11 -0.74
N HIS A 78 -1.04 5.65 -1.93
CA HIS A 78 -0.06 6.35 -2.75
C HIS A 78 -0.68 7.55 -3.48
N ILE A 79 -1.75 7.34 -4.24
CA ILE A 79 -2.34 8.38 -5.08
C ILE A 79 -3.18 9.36 -4.26
N ALA A 80 -4.24 8.89 -3.60
CA ALA A 80 -5.15 9.78 -2.88
C ALA A 80 -4.52 10.34 -1.60
N GLY A 81 -3.92 9.50 -0.77
CA GLY A 81 -3.32 9.88 0.50
C GLY A 81 -2.04 10.68 0.33
N TYR A 82 -0.96 10.04 -0.14
CA TYR A 82 0.37 10.65 -0.19
C TYR A 82 0.50 11.73 -1.27
N TYR A 83 0.19 11.40 -2.53
CA TYR A 83 0.46 12.30 -3.65
C TYR A 83 -0.53 13.48 -3.70
N ARG A 84 -1.84 13.18 -3.64
CA ARG A 84 -2.91 14.20 -3.78
C ARG A 84 -3.35 14.83 -2.47
N GLY A 85 -3.14 14.20 -1.31
CA GLY A 85 -3.53 14.77 -0.01
C GLY A 85 -5.05 14.80 0.24
N LEU A 86 -5.80 13.88 -0.37
CA LEU A 86 -7.27 13.89 -0.36
C LEU A 86 -7.88 13.19 0.86
N LEU A 87 -7.06 12.54 1.69
CA LEU A 87 -7.52 11.84 2.88
C LEU A 87 -7.40 12.74 4.11
N SER A 88 -8.51 12.97 4.80
CA SER A 88 -8.55 13.78 6.03
C SER A 88 -9.41 13.16 7.12
N GLY A 89 -10.50 12.46 6.78
CA GLY A 89 -11.33 11.74 7.75
C GLY A 89 -10.58 10.60 8.43
N THR A 90 -10.63 10.50 9.76
CA THR A 90 -9.80 9.50 10.48
C THR A 90 -10.20 8.07 10.15
N ASP A 91 -11.48 7.80 9.95
CA ASP A 91 -11.96 6.46 9.60
C ASP A 91 -11.49 6.05 8.20
N THR A 92 -11.52 6.98 7.24
CA THR A 92 -10.99 6.74 5.89
C THR A 92 -9.50 6.39 5.92
N VAL A 93 -8.71 7.12 6.72
CA VAL A 93 -7.27 6.84 6.87
C VAL A 93 -7.05 5.49 7.56
N LYS A 94 -7.81 5.17 8.62
CA LYS A 94 -7.73 3.87 9.30
C LYS A 94 -8.08 2.72 8.37
N ASP A 95 -9.11 2.88 7.54
CA ASP A 95 -9.54 1.85 6.58
C ASP A 95 -8.51 1.62 5.48
N ALA A 96 -7.87 2.68 4.98
CA ALA A 96 -6.76 2.54 4.02
C ALA A 96 -5.56 1.80 4.64
N ILE A 97 -5.21 2.09 5.90
CA ILE A 97 -4.17 1.36 6.63
C ILE A 97 -4.58 -0.09 6.88
N LYS A 98 -5.85 -0.35 7.20
CA LYS A 98 -6.39 -1.71 7.37
C LYS A 98 -6.34 -2.49 6.06
N ALA A 99 -6.61 -1.86 4.93
CA ALA A 99 -6.46 -2.47 3.60
C ALA A 99 -5.00 -2.88 3.34
N ALA A 100 -4.03 -2.02 3.67
CA ALA A 100 -2.60 -2.37 3.60
C ALA A 100 -2.24 -3.56 4.48
N LYS A 101 -2.70 -3.58 5.75
CA LYS A 101 -2.48 -4.72 6.65
C LYS A 101 -3.10 -6.01 6.09
N GLY A 102 -4.31 -5.93 5.54
CA GLY A 102 -5.00 -7.05 4.92
C GLY A 102 -4.26 -7.58 3.70
N PHE A 103 -3.70 -6.69 2.87
CA PHE A 103 -2.88 -7.06 1.72
C PHE A 103 -1.60 -7.78 2.15
N ILE A 104 -0.84 -7.22 3.11
CA ILE A 104 0.40 -7.82 3.62
C ILE A 104 0.11 -9.21 4.20
N GLY A 105 -0.97 -9.36 4.96
CA GLY A 105 -1.40 -10.65 5.51
C GLY A 105 -1.81 -11.70 4.47
N LYS A 106 -1.96 -11.34 3.18
CA LYS A 106 -2.19 -12.29 2.08
C LYS A 106 -0.90 -12.74 1.38
N LEU A 107 0.22 -12.08 1.65
CA LEU A 107 1.53 -12.48 1.13
C LEU A 107 2.21 -13.53 2.03
N HIS A 108 1.71 -13.75 3.25
CA HIS A 108 2.21 -14.70 4.24
C HIS A 108 1.33 -15.94 4.32
#